data_AF-A0AB33GU34-F1
#
_entry.id   AF-A0AB33GU34-F1
#
_cell.length_a   1.000
_cell.length_b   1.000
_cell.length_c   1.000
_cell.angle_alpha   90.00
_cell.angle_beta   90.00
_cell.angle_gamma   90.00
#
_symmetry.space_group_name_H-M   'P 1'
#
loop_
_entity.id
_entity.type
_entity.pdbx_description
1 polymer ?
#
loop_
_entity_poly.entity_id
_entity_poly.type
_entity_poly.pdbx_seq_one_letter_code
_entity_poly.pdbx_strand_id
1 'polypeptide(L)'
;MKDSITKIAMVVALALSSLSHGSYAKDHTHERSAITSGASAPSLAELRESVGKIQEVTADGREIYARLDALAEHDFEQAKFAAEGLRADVIGSLAIAEFLFQALPEMSIIRSYDKNSTEYKLCRAVAEMRHGAKNLDNLVNQILTVSPLRESEISHAALAVLAASGTEASTKWL
;
A
#
# COMPACT_ATOMS: atom_id res chain seq x y z
N MET A 1 -14.49 -5.95 -8.65
CA MET A 1 -13.13 -5.41 -8.46
C MET A 1 -12.07 -6.50 -8.20
N LYS A 2 -12.34 -7.47 -7.30
CA LYS A 2 -11.41 -8.55 -6.93
C LYS A 2 -10.86 -9.36 -8.12
N ASP A 3 -11.70 -9.72 -9.09
CA ASP A 3 -11.27 -10.49 -10.28
C ASP A 3 -10.28 -9.74 -11.19
N SER A 4 -10.28 -8.40 -11.16
CA SER A 4 -9.34 -7.58 -11.95
C SER A 4 -7.97 -7.52 -11.26
N ILE A 5 -7.94 -7.29 -9.95
CA ILE A 5 -6.72 -7.21 -9.15
C ILE A 5 -5.97 -8.55 -9.15
N THR A 6 -6.67 -9.68 -9.01
CA THR A 6 -6.05 -11.00 -9.05
C THR A 6 -5.40 -11.28 -10.42
N LYS A 7 -6.04 -10.86 -11.52
CA LYS A 7 -5.48 -11.01 -12.87
C LYS A 7 -4.24 -10.13 -13.06
N ILE A 8 -4.28 -8.87 -12.62
CA ILE A 8 -3.13 -7.96 -12.65
C ILE A 8 -1.98 -8.57 -11.82
N ALA A 9 -2.27 -9.05 -10.61
CA ALA A 9 -1.28 -9.66 -9.75
C ALA A 9 -0.63 -10.91 -10.39
N MET A 10 -1.42 -11.75 -11.07
CA MET A 10 -0.89 -12.91 -11.77
C MET A 10 0.06 -12.51 -12.91
N VAL A 11 -0.32 -11.55 -13.76
CA VAL A 11 0.52 -11.03 -14.85
C VAL A 11 1.82 -10.43 -14.30
N VAL A 12 1.74 -9.67 -13.21
CA VAL A 12 2.89 -9.08 -12.56
C VAL A 12 3.79 -10.15 -11.94
N ALA A 13 3.23 -11.17 -11.28
CA ALA A 13 4.00 -12.26 -10.69
C ALA A 13 4.77 -13.07 -11.76
N LEU A 14 4.14 -13.31 -12.91
CA LEU A 14 4.78 -13.92 -14.08
C LEU A 14 5.93 -13.06 -14.61
N ALA A 15 5.71 -11.75 -14.72
CA ALA A 15 6.73 -10.80 -15.14
C ALA A 15 7.93 -10.78 -14.17
N LEU A 16 7.66 -10.68 -12.87
CA LEU A 16 8.69 -10.61 -11.84
C LEU A 16 9.49 -11.91 -11.74
N SER A 17 8.83 -13.07 -11.85
CA SER A 17 9.51 -14.36 -11.96
C SER A 17 10.47 -14.39 -13.15
N SER A 18 10.07 -13.85 -14.31
CA SER A 18 10.96 -13.79 -15.48
C SER A 18 12.16 -12.87 -15.29
N LEU A 19 12.02 -11.79 -14.51
CA LEU A 19 13.11 -10.87 -14.18
C LEU A 19 14.07 -11.45 -13.12
N SER A 20 13.54 -12.24 -12.20
CA SER A 20 14.32 -12.92 -11.15
C SER A 20 15.13 -14.09 -11.71
N HIS A 21 14.56 -14.87 -12.63
CA HIS A 21 15.25 -15.99 -13.28
C HIS A 21 16.14 -15.60 -14.47
N GLY A 22 16.05 -14.35 -14.95
CA GLY A 22 16.87 -13.83 -16.07
C GLY A 22 18.32 -13.47 -15.71
N SER A 23 18.72 -13.61 -14.44
CA SER A 23 20.13 -13.46 -14.05
C SER A 23 20.89 -14.74 -14.38
N TYR A 24 21.41 -14.82 -15.62
CA TYR A 24 22.69 -15.42 -16.04
C TYR A 24 22.69 -15.64 -17.56
N ALA A 25 22.84 -14.57 -18.32
CA ALA A 25 23.62 -14.58 -19.55
C ALA A 25 23.98 -13.14 -19.92
N LYS A 26 25.28 -12.82 -19.81
CA LYS A 26 25.87 -11.83 -20.70
C LYS A 26 25.50 -12.26 -22.12
N ASP A 27 24.75 -11.44 -22.83
CA ASP A 27 25.25 -10.86 -24.08
C ASP A 27 24.26 -9.87 -24.65
N HIS A 28 24.82 -8.73 -25.05
CA HIS A 28 24.18 -7.82 -25.98
C HIS A 28 23.96 -8.56 -27.30
N THR A 29 22.76 -9.05 -27.55
CA THR A 29 22.14 -9.11 -28.90
C THR A 29 20.73 -9.65 -28.81
N HIS A 30 19.88 -9.15 -29.70
CA HIS A 30 18.60 -9.69 -30.07
C HIS A 30 18.55 -11.23 -30.02
N GLU A 31 17.66 -11.77 -29.18
CA GLU A 31 16.71 -12.85 -29.44
C GLU A 31 16.21 -13.42 -28.10
N ARG A 32 14.95 -13.14 -27.78
CA ARG A 32 14.22 -13.82 -26.71
C ARG A 32 14.00 -15.28 -27.13
N SER A 33 14.92 -16.15 -26.76
CA SER A 33 14.75 -17.60 -26.86
C SER A 33 14.30 -18.18 -25.51
N ALA A 34 13.27 -19.01 -25.60
CA ALA A 34 12.46 -19.55 -24.53
C ALA A 34 13.15 -20.67 -23.74
N ILE A 35 12.91 -20.73 -22.41
CA ILE A 35 12.95 -21.99 -21.65
C ILE A 35 11.84 -22.01 -20.57
N THR A 36 10.76 -22.73 -20.91
CA THR A 36 9.87 -23.59 -20.09
C THR A 36 9.37 -23.17 -18.70
N SER A 37 8.16 -22.60 -18.69
CA SER A 37 6.98 -23.11 -17.93
C SER A 37 5.75 -22.66 -18.71
N GLY A 38 4.65 -23.41 -18.70
CA GLY A 38 3.49 -23.28 -19.62
C GLY A 38 2.68 -21.98 -19.58
N ALA A 39 3.26 -20.87 -19.14
CA ALA A 39 2.70 -19.53 -19.27
C ALA A 39 3.63 -18.70 -20.17
N SER A 40 3.13 -18.26 -21.32
CA SER A 40 3.84 -17.30 -22.17
C SER A 40 4.26 -16.10 -21.33
N ALA A 41 5.53 -15.68 -21.45
CA ALA A 41 5.99 -14.46 -20.82
C ALA A 41 5.07 -13.30 -21.24
N PRO A 42 4.61 -12.46 -20.30
CA PRO A 42 3.68 -11.39 -20.62
C PRO A 42 4.28 -10.45 -21.67
N SER A 43 3.44 -10.04 -22.62
CA SER A 43 3.83 -9.09 -23.65
C SER A 43 4.17 -7.74 -23.04
N LEU A 44 5.01 -6.96 -23.72
CA LEU A 44 5.40 -5.63 -23.24
C LEU A 44 4.20 -4.67 -23.14
N ALA A 45 3.15 -4.89 -23.94
CA ALA A 45 1.89 -4.15 -23.83
C ALA A 45 1.14 -4.51 -22.55
N GLU A 46 0.98 -5.80 -22.24
CA GLU A 46 0.33 -6.28 -21.01
C GLU A 46 1.08 -5.83 -19.76
N LEU A 47 2.42 -5.76 -19.81
CA LEU A 47 3.23 -5.22 -18.71
C LEU A 47 2.96 -3.74 -18.49
N ARG A 48 2.97 -2.93 -19.54
CA ARG A 48 2.69 -1.49 -19.44
C ARG A 48 1.28 -1.23 -18.93
N GLU A 49 0.31 -1.99 -19.42
CA GLU A 49 -1.07 -1.93 -18.93
C GLU A 49 -1.15 -2.30 -17.45
N SER A 50 -0.45 -3.36 -17.03
CA SER A 50 -0.41 -3.80 -15.63
C SER A 50 0.24 -2.76 -14.72
N VAL A 51 1.32 -2.09 -15.17
CA VAL A 51 1.92 -0.97 -14.43
C VAL A 51 0.92 0.17 -14.26
N GLY A 52 0.22 0.55 -15.32
CA GLY A 52 -0.82 1.59 -15.27
C GLY A 52 -1.92 1.24 -14.27
N LYS A 53 -2.43 0.01 -14.32
CA LYS A 53 -3.47 -0.46 -13.39
C LYS A 53 -2.99 -0.54 -11.93
N ILE A 54 -1.73 -0.94 -11.68
CA ILE A 54 -1.16 -0.91 -10.32
C ILE A 54 -1.12 0.53 -9.82
N GLN A 55 -0.71 1.49 -10.65
CA GLN A 55 -0.64 2.90 -10.27
C GLN A 55 -2.02 3.48 -9.98
N GLU A 56 -3.03 3.13 -10.77
CA GLU A 56 -4.43 3.49 -10.55
C GLU A 56 -4.93 2.93 -9.21
N VAL A 57 -4.82 1.62 -8.98
CA VAL A 57 -5.23 0.98 -7.72
C VAL A 57 -4.49 1.57 -6.52
N THR A 58 -3.20 1.91 -6.69
CA THR A 58 -2.42 2.56 -5.63
C THR A 58 -2.91 3.99 -5.37
N ALA A 59 -3.35 4.71 -6.41
CA ALA A 59 -3.94 6.03 -6.26
C ALA A 59 -5.29 5.96 -5.52
N ASP A 60 -6.16 5.03 -5.90
CA ASP A 60 -7.42 4.77 -5.23
C ASP A 60 -7.18 4.44 -3.74
N GLY A 61 -6.18 3.60 -3.44
CA GLY A 61 -5.79 3.30 -2.07
C GLY A 61 -5.35 4.53 -1.27
N ARG A 62 -4.64 5.48 -1.89
CA ARG A 62 -4.28 6.76 -1.24
C ARG A 62 -5.49 7.65 -1.01
N GLU A 63 -6.45 7.67 -1.92
CA GLU A 63 -7.70 8.41 -1.76
C GLU A 63 -8.55 7.83 -0.63
N ILE A 64 -8.66 6.50 -0.56
CA ILE A 64 -9.33 5.80 0.54
C ILE A 64 -8.66 6.13 1.87
N TYR A 65 -7.32 6.09 1.92
CA TYR A 65 -6.57 6.51 3.09
C TYR A 65 -6.95 7.93 3.52
N ALA A 66 -6.84 8.90 2.62
CA ALA A 66 -7.09 10.31 2.93
C ALA A 66 -8.54 10.55 3.41
N ARG A 67 -9.50 9.88 2.78
CA ARG A 67 -10.92 9.95 3.18
C ARG A 67 -11.15 9.34 4.57
N LEU A 68 -10.55 8.19 4.83
CA LEU A 68 -10.70 7.49 6.11
C LEU A 68 -10.02 8.25 7.25
N ASP A 69 -8.86 8.84 6.99
CA ASP A 69 -8.11 9.67 7.94
C ASP A 69 -8.90 10.92 8.32
N ALA A 70 -9.38 11.67 7.31
CA ALA A 70 -10.25 12.83 7.53
C ALA A 70 -11.55 12.44 8.27
N LEU A 71 -12.13 11.29 7.93
CA LEU A 71 -13.32 10.80 8.62
C LEU A 71 -13.03 10.48 10.09
N ALA A 72 -11.87 9.88 10.40
CA ALA A 72 -11.48 9.58 11.78
C ALA A 72 -11.27 10.84 12.65
N GLU A 73 -10.89 11.95 12.03
CA GLU A 73 -10.80 13.26 12.70
C GLU A 73 -12.19 13.86 12.99
N HIS A 74 -13.12 13.77 12.05
CA HIS A 74 -14.44 14.42 12.13
C HIS A 74 -15.54 13.57 12.80
N ASP A 75 -15.64 12.29 12.45
CA ASP A 75 -16.64 11.33 12.93
C ASP A 75 -16.02 9.94 13.09
N PHE A 76 -15.53 9.68 14.30
CA PHE A 76 -14.78 8.47 14.60
C PHE A 76 -15.63 7.20 14.55
N GLU A 77 -16.90 7.25 14.93
CA GLU A 77 -17.77 6.06 14.88
C GLU A 77 -18.08 5.68 13.43
N GLN A 78 -18.30 6.69 12.58
CA GLN A 78 -18.44 6.44 11.14
C GLN A 78 -17.14 5.93 10.52
N ALA A 79 -15.98 6.45 10.96
CA ALA A 79 -14.67 5.97 10.53
C ALA A 79 -14.43 4.52 10.96
N LYS A 80 -14.83 4.14 12.17
CA LYS A 80 -14.74 2.77 12.69
C LYS A 80 -15.59 1.82 11.86
N PHE A 81 -16.86 2.16 11.60
CA PHE A 81 -17.72 1.36 10.74
C PHE A 81 -17.15 1.20 9.32
N ALA A 82 -16.63 2.28 8.74
CA ALA A 82 -15.96 2.24 7.43
C ALA A 82 -14.70 1.36 7.46
N ALA A 83 -13.87 1.47 8.50
CA ALA A 83 -12.67 0.66 8.68
C ALA A 83 -13.00 -0.83 8.86
N GLU A 84 -14.06 -1.18 9.58
CA GLU A 84 -14.55 -2.56 9.70
C GLU A 84 -14.95 -3.14 8.34
N GLY A 85 -15.68 -2.36 7.54
CA GLY A 85 -16.10 -2.75 6.19
C GLY A 85 -14.92 -2.92 5.21
N LEU A 86 -13.84 -2.16 5.40
CA LEU A 86 -12.66 -2.22 4.54
C LEU A 86 -11.62 -3.28 4.96
N ARG A 87 -11.68 -3.77 6.20
CA ARG A 87 -10.64 -4.61 6.81
C ARG A 87 -10.23 -5.81 5.95
N ALA A 88 -11.20 -6.59 5.48
CA ALA A 88 -10.91 -7.80 4.70
C ALA A 88 -10.25 -7.47 3.35
N ASP A 89 -10.68 -6.39 2.71
CA ASP A 89 -10.15 -5.96 1.41
C ASP A 89 -8.75 -5.36 1.54
N VAL A 90 -8.48 -4.63 2.63
CA VAL A 90 -7.16 -4.09 2.95
C VAL A 90 -6.17 -5.21 3.26
N ILE A 91 -6.54 -6.20 4.08
CA ILE A 91 -5.71 -7.38 4.35
C ILE A 91 -5.41 -8.15 3.05
N GLY A 92 -6.43 -8.38 2.22
CA GLY A 92 -6.25 -9.06 0.93
C GLY A 92 -5.32 -8.30 -0.01
N SER A 93 -5.47 -6.97 -0.08
CA SER A 93 -4.63 -6.11 -0.91
C SER A 93 -3.19 -6.08 -0.41
N LEU A 94 -2.99 -6.02 0.91
CA LEU A 94 -1.66 -6.09 1.53
C LEU A 94 -0.99 -7.44 1.25
N ALA A 95 -1.70 -8.56 1.40
CA ALA A 95 -1.17 -9.88 1.13
C ALA A 95 -0.69 -10.03 -0.32
N ILE A 96 -1.48 -9.54 -1.29
CA ILE A 96 -1.10 -9.51 -2.71
C ILE A 96 0.14 -8.63 -2.92
N ALA A 97 0.17 -7.44 -2.33
CA ALA A 97 1.29 -6.52 -2.49
C ALA A 97 2.58 -7.06 -1.84
N GLU A 98 2.50 -7.75 -0.71
CA GLU A 98 3.65 -8.41 -0.09
C GLU A 98 4.15 -9.58 -0.93
N PHE A 99 3.25 -10.40 -1.47
CA PHE A 99 3.60 -11.49 -2.38
C PHE A 99 4.36 -10.97 -3.62
N LEU A 100 3.84 -9.93 -4.28
CA LEU A 100 4.49 -9.34 -5.44
C LEU A 100 5.82 -8.67 -5.08
N PHE A 101 5.91 -8.05 -3.92
CA PHE A 101 7.16 -7.44 -3.47
C PHE A 101 8.25 -8.49 -3.19
N GLN A 102 7.89 -9.65 -2.64
CA GLN A 102 8.81 -10.77 -2.45
C GLN A 102 9.32 -11.36 -3.78
N ALA A 103 8.53 -11.26 -4.83
CA ALA A 103 8.92 -11.69 -6.18
C ALA A 103 9.85 -10.69 -6.88
N LEU A 104 10.10 -9.50 -6.32
CA LEU A 104 11.01 -8.52 -6.92
C LEU A 104 12.45 -9.06 -6.99
N PRO A 105 13.22 -8.69 -8.04
CA PRO A 105 14.64 -8.98 -8.10
C PRO A 105 15.42 -8.33 -6.95
N GLU A 106 16.64 -8.78 -6.72
CA GLU A 106 17.53 -8.14 -5.74
C GLU A 106 17.72 -6.65 -6.04
N MET A 107 17.91 -5.85 -4.99
CA MET A 107 18.09 -4.40 -5.12
C MET A 107 19.27 -4.00 -6.00
N SER A 108 20.32 -4.81 -6.06
CA SER A 108 21.47 -4.66 -6.97
C SER A 108 21.02 -4.68 -8.43
N ILE A 109 20.17 -5.64 -8.79
CA ILE A 109 19.60 -5.83 -10.13
C ILE A 109 18.65 -4.70 -10.46
N ILE A 110 17.74 -4.34 -9.55
CA ILE A 110 16.78 -3.25 -9.77
C ILE A 110 17.50 -1.92 -10.08
N ARG A 111 18.61 -1.64 -9.38
CA ARG A 111 19.42 -0.44 -9.59
C ARG A 111 20.18 -0.42 -10.91
N SER A 112 20.35 -1.56 -11.57
CA SER A 112 21.01 -1.67 -12.87
C SER A 112 20.09 -1.29 -14.05
N TYR A 113 18.77 -1.30 -13.85
CA TYR A 113 17.81 -0.93 -14.88
C TYR A 113 17.81 0.57 -15.18
N ASP A 114 17.56 0.93 -16.44
CA ASP A 114 17.31 2.33 -16.81
C ASP A 114 16.02 2.84 -16.14
N LYS A 115 16.04 4.06 -15.61
CA LYS A 115 14.90 4.62 -14.86
C LYS A 115 13.63 4.77 -15.69
N ASN A 116 13.75 4.85 -17.02
CA ASN A 116 12.62 4.94 -17.95
C ASN A 116 12.18 3.57 -18.47
N SER A 117 12.92 2.49 -18.16
CA SER A 117 12.61 1.13 -18.57
C SER A 117 11.29 0.65 -17.95
N THR A 118 10.65 -0.32 -18.60
CA THR A 118 9.36 -0.85 -18.14
C THR A 118 9.56 -1.72 -16.90
N GLU A 119 10.71 -2.39 -16.82
CA GLU A 119 11.17 -3.22 -15.71
C GLU A 119 11.36 -2.40 -14.43
N TYR A 120 12.06 -1.27 -14.53
CA TYR A 120 12.24 -0.36 -13.39
C TYR A 120 10.89 0.20 -12.92
N LYS A 121 10.03 0.63 -13.85
CA LYS A 121 8.69 1.15 -13.54
C LYS A 121 7.80 0.11 -12.87
N LEU A 122 7.88 -1.14 -13.30
CA LEU A 122 7.16 -2.25 -12.68
C LEU A 122 7.63 -2.50 -11.24
N CYS A 123 8.95 -2.60 -11.03
CA CYS A 123 9.50 -2.79 -9.68
C CYS A 123 9.11 -1.65 -8.75
N ARG A 124 9.18 -0.41 -9.25
CA ARG A 124 8.77 0.79 -8.51
C ARG A 124 7.28 0.78 -8.17
N ALA A 125 6.41 0.47 -9.14
CA ALA A 125 4.97 0.43 -8.94
C ALA A 125 4.58 -0.61 -7.86
N VAL A 126 5.20 -1.79 -7.87
CA VAL A 126 4.99 -2.82 -6.84
C VAL A 126 5.44 -2.35 -5.46
N ALA A 127 6.59 -1.67 -5.38
CA ALA A 127 7.07 -1.11 -4.11
C ALA A 127 6.13 -0.01 -3.57
N GLU A 128 5.65 0.89 -4.43
CA GLU A 128 4.69 1.94 -4.07
C GLU A 128 3.35 1.35 -3.62
N MET A 129 2.85 0.33 -4.33
CA MET A 129 1.62 -0.38 -3.97
C MET A 129 1.73 -1.03 -2.59
N ARG A 130 2.85 -1.74 -2.31
CA ARG A 130 3.08 -2.33 -0.97
C ARG A 130 3.12 -1.26 0.12
N HIS A 131 3.79 -0.14 -0.13
CA HIS A 131 3.85 0.93 0.85
C HIS A 131 2.46 1.53 1.12
N GLY A 132 1.67 1.80 0.07
CA GLY A 132 0.30 2.30 0.19
C GLY A 132 -0.61 1.33 0.96
N ALA A 133 -0.55 0.04 0.62
CA ALA A 133 -1.34 -0.99 1.30
C ALA A 133 -0.98 -1.10 2.80
N LYS A 134 0.31 -0.99 3.15
CA LYS A 134 0.76 -0.96 4.57
C LYS A 134 0.24 0.25 5.32
N ASN A 135 0.28 1.43 4.71
CA ASN A 135 -0.21 2.63 5.37
C ASN A 135 -1.72 2.53 5.62
N LEU A 136 -2.48 2.02 4.65
CA LEU A 136 -3.92 1.82 4.81
C LEU A 136 -4.25 0.74 5.85
N ASP A 137 -3.53 -0.38 5.87
CA ASP A 137 -3.67 -1.41 6.92
C ASP A 137 -3.35 -0.86 8.31
N ASN A 138 -2.27 -0.07 8.44
CA ASN A 138 -1.92 0.60 9.69
C ASN A 138 -3.01 1.56 10.14
N LEU A 139 -3.59 2.37 9.25
CA LEU A 139 -4.66 3.31 9.59
C LEU A 139 -5.93 2.56 10.03
N VAL A 140 -6.34 1.54 9.28
CA VAL A 140 -7.48 0.70 9.65
C VAL A 140 -7.25 0.04 11.00
N ASN A 141 -6.07 -0.55 11.22
CA ASN A 141 -5.74 -1.14 12.51
C ASN A 141 -5.70 -0.07 13.61
N GLN A 142 -5.17 1.12 13.38
CA GLN A 142 -5.22 2.19 14.38
C GLN A 142 -6.67 2.50 14.76
N ILE A 143 -7.54 2.80 13.79
CA ILE A 143 -8.96 3.11 14.03
C ILE A 143 -9.67 1.98 14.79
N LEU A 144 -9.45 0.73 14.39
CA LEU A 144 -10.12 -0.43 15.00
C LEU A 144 -9.54 -0.87 16.34
N THR A 145 -8.25 -0.61 16.57
CA THR A 145 -7.52 -1.02 17.78
C THR A 145 -7.43 0.09 18.82
N VAL A 146 -7.92 1.32 18.54
CA VAL A 146 -8.12 2.32 19.59
C VAL A 146 -9.13 1.77 20.61
N SER A 147 -8.56 1.17 21.64
CA SER A 147 -9.13 0.76 22.92
C SER A 147 -9.76 1.98 23.64
N PRO A 148 -10.62 1.79 24.66
CA PRO A 148 -11.64 2.72 25.18
C PRO A 148 -11.11 3.98 25.89
N LEU A 149 -9.89 4.43 25.62
CA LEU A 149 -9.36 5.71 26.12
C LEU A 149 -10.06 6.93 25.49
N ARG A 150 -10.70 6.78 24.33
CA ARG A 150 -11.65 7.76 23.79
C ARG A 150 -13.06 7.64 24.38
N GLU A 151 -13.40 6.51 25.02
CA GLU A 151 -14.61 6.35 25.84
C GLU A 151 -14.40 6.87 27.27
N SER A 152 -13.21 7.37 27.62
CA SER A 152 -13.16 8.33 28.70
C SER A 152 -13.91 9.57 28.19
N GLU A 153 -15.14 9.75 28.65
CA GLU A 153 -15.97 10.95 28.49
C GLU A 153 -15.29 12.17 29.15
N ILE A 154 -13.97 12.32 29.02
CA ILE A 154 -13.25 13.51 29.38
C ILE A 154 -13.61 14.53 28.32
N SER A 155 -14.74 15.18 28.55
CA SER A 155 -15.22 16.31 27.78
C SER A 155 -14.07 17.30 27.57
N HIS A 156 -13.84 17.69 26.31
CA HIS A 156 -12.88 18.75 25.99
C HIS A 156 -13.18 20.03 26.80
N ALA A 157 -14.44 20.28 27.15
CA ALA A 157 -14.82 21.38 28.03
C ALA A 157 -14.34 21.16 29.47
N ALA A 158 -14.39 19.93 29.99
CA ALA A 158 -13.84 19.60 31.31
C ALA A 158 -12.32 19.77 31.35
N LEU A 159 -11.60 19.41 30.27
CA LEU A 159 -10.16 19.68 30.14
C LEU A 159 -9.84 21.17 30.08
N ALA A 160 -10.65 21.95 29.36
CA ALA A 160 -10.48 23.40 29.29
C ALA A 160 -10.72 24.07 30.66
N VAL A 161 -11.73 23.62 31.41
CA VAL A 161 -12.00 24.09 32.78
C VAL A 161 -10.87 23.68 33.74
N LEU A 162 -10.33 22.47 33.61
CA LEU A 162 -9.20 22.02 34.43
C LEU A 162 -7.93 22.86 34.15
N ALA A 163 -7.64 23.15 32.88
CA ALA A 163 -6.52 24.01 32.50
C ALA A 163 -6.69 25.44 33.00
N ALA A 164 -7.90 26.02 32.86
CA ALA A 164 -8.20 27.36 33.35
C ALA A 164 -8.07 27.46 34.88
N SER A 165 -8.63 26.49 35.62
CA SER A 165 -8.51 26.43 37.09
C SER A 165 -7.08 26.19 37.57
N GLY A 166 -6.28 25.38 36.87
CA GLY A 166 -4.86 25.22 37.15
C GLY A 166 -4.07 26.52 36.96
N THR A 167 -4.44 27.32 35.95
CA THR A 167 -3.82 28.63 35.69
C THR A 167 -4.23 29.68 36.73
N GLU A 168 -5.48 29.65 37.18
CA GLU A 168 -5.97 30.51 38.27
C GLU A 168 -5.34 30.12 39.63
N ALA A 169 -5.16 28.83 39.88
CA ALA A 169 -4.48 28.34 41.07
C ALA A 169 -3.00 28.75 41.09
N SER A 170 -2.29 28.65 39.96
CA SER A 170 -0.88 29.06 39.90
C SER A 170 -0.70 30.57 40.10
N THR A 171 -1.65 31.39 39.64
CA THR A 171 -1.62 32.84 39.82
C THR A 171 -2.01 33.31 41.23
N LYS A 172 -2.80 32.53 41.98
CA LYS A 172 -3.09 32.81 43.41
C LYS A 172 -1.94 32.47 44.35
N TRP A 173 -1.00 31.62 43.93
CA TRP A 173 0.12 31.12 44.74
C TRP A 173 1.48 31.68 44.32
N LEU A 174 1.52 32.57 43.32
CA LEU A 174 2.64 33.44 42.95
C LEU A 174 2.42 34.85 43.51
#